data_AF-A0A9E3YHU7-F1
#
_entry.id   AF-A0A9E3YHU7-F1
#
_cell.length_a   1.000
_cell.length_b   1.000
_cell.length_c   1.000
_cell.angle_alpha   90.00
_cell.angle_beta   90.00
_cell.angle_gamma   90.00
#
_symmetry.space_group_name_H-M   'P 1'
#
loop_
_entity.id
_entity.type
_entity.pdbx_description
1 polymer ?
#
loop_
_entity_poly.entity_id
_entity_poly.type
_entity_poly.pdbx_seq_one_letter_code
_entity_poly.pdbx_strand_id
1 'polypeptide(L)'
;PVFAQTAAADPQTAPAAASPPPDAQTPAPIDYNVWNALASLAEAAIDDPNTTDQALNDLRTEISAMRTQFMTAETSLQGRIDALRAQITALGPVPTDGQTEAADVTQRRDELNAQLAEREAPLRAADEAYARADAIVRAIDRELRARQANALMTLGPSPINPANWLDALDALIGSALTINGEIYNAWLDPARVEEMLTDLPITIGSLLLAALLLLRGRRWMEHLTVRLLKSTAILRGRAVAAFFVSLSQLIVPFLGLLLLAVAIQLTRMTGPTILGINDALVPAGMALFGARWLSLHLFPVVNDSRAALNLSDDDRRRARGVSLALGLLAGLQELYVPFIAPQVQPATAQAVLMYPLIVLVSLSLWRLSRLLLRHQPRRAEVDRVEVDTSPFFDRMVRFTSRILTLLAVLAPLLGAAGYMAAAQQIAFPALSSLALIGVVIVLHGLVGAVYAAILGDEERAAQG
;
A
#
# COMPACT_ATOMS: atom_id res chain seq x y z
N PRO A 1 30.88 8.08 -67.66
CA PRO A 1 30.59 7.50 -68.99
C PRO A 1 29.55 6.38 -68.89
N VAL A 2 28.33 6.73 -69.32
CA VAL A 2 27.33 5.90 -70.04
C VAL A 2 26.70 4.67 -69.36
N PHE A 3 25.49 4.94 -68.83
CA PHE A 3 24.22 4.19 -68.84
C PHE A 3 24.11 2.76 -69.42
N ALA A 4 23.37 1.91 -68.69
CA ALA A 4 22.30 1.07 -69.25
C ALA A 4 21.22 0.78 -68.17
N GLN A 5 19.99 0.62 -68.64
CA GLN A 5 18.72 0.89 -67.97
C GLN A 5 17.85 -0.39 -67.94
N THR A 6 17.09 -0.57 -66.85
CA THR A 6 15.77 -1.23 -66.71
C THR A 6 15.55 -2.71 -67.02
N ALA A 7 15.01 -3.45 -66.04
CA ALA A 7 13.66 -4.06 -66.13
C ALA A 7 13.17 -4.54 -64.75
N ALA A 8 11.88 -4.33 -64.48
CA ALA A 8 11.19 -4.59 -63.22
C ALA A 8 10.74 -6.06 -63.06
N ALA A 9 10.71 -6.54 -61.82
CA ALA A 9 9.90 -7.69 -61.39
C ALA A 9 9.45 -7.47 -59.92
N ASP A 10 8.18 -7.71 -59.66
CA ASP A 10 7.48 -7.50 -58.39
C ASP A 10 8.15 -8.15 -57.17
N PRO A 11 8.22 -7.50 -56.00
CA PRO A 11 8.54 -8.19 -54.77
C PRO A 11 7.32 -8.99 -54.30
N GLN A 12 7.39 -10.30 -54.52
CA GLN A 12 6.58 -11.27 -53.79
C GLN A 12 6.69 -10.99 -52.29
N THR A 13 5.53 -10.83 -51.65
CA THR A 13 5.35 -10.75 -50.20
C THR A 13 6.04 -11.94 -49.53
N ALA A 14 7.20 -11.69 -48.91
CA ALA A 14 7.80 -12.61 -47.96
C ALA A 14 6.86 -12.75 -46.74
N PRO A 15 6.54 -13.97 -46.28
CA PRO A 15 5.80 -14.13 -45.04
C PRO A 15 6.63 -13.56 -43.89
N ALA A 16 5.98 -12.72 -43.08
CA ALA A 16 6.54 -12.12 -41.88
C ALA A 16 7.24 -13.19 -41.05
N ALA A 17 8.54 -12.98 -40.78
CA ALA A 17 9.27 -13.76 -39.82
C ALA A 17 8.50 -13.72 -38.49
N ALA A 18 7.99 -14.88 -38.09
CA ALA A 18 7.39 -15.07 -36.78
C ALA A 18 8.43 -14.63 -35.73
N SER A 19 8.00 -13.74 -34.84
CA SER A 19 8.78 -13.37 -33.66
C SER A 19 9.17 -14.65 -32.92
N PRO A 20 10.42 -14.79 -32.43
CA PRO A 20 10.80 -15.93 -31.63
C PRO A 20 9.89 -16.02 -30.39
N PRO A 21 9.63 -17.25 -29.88
CA PRO A 21 8.90 -17.42 -28.62
C PRO A 21 9.58 -16.59 -27.53
N PRO A 22 8.85 -16.10 -26.52
CA PRO A 22 9.48 -15.45 -25.39
C PRO A 22 10.51 -16.42 -24.81
N ASP A 23 11.78 -16.04 -24.87
CA ASP A 23 12.86 -16.75 -24.20
C ASP A 23 12.39 -17.04 -22.78
N ALA A 24 12.35 -18.32 -22.41
CA ALA A 24 12.31 -18.70 -21.02
C ALA A 24 13.56 -18.10 -20.39
N GLN A 25 13.42 -16.90 -19.82
CA GLN A 25 14.45 -16.22 -19.07
C GLN A 25 14.96 -17.25 -18.07
N THR A 26 16.17 -17.75 -18.31
CA THR A 26 16.81 -18.62 -17.35
C THR A 26 16.92 -17.78 -16.09
N PRO A 27 16.30 -18.18 -14.96
CA PRO A 27 16.37 -17.40 -13.74
C PRO A 27 17.83 -17.09 -13.45
N ALA A 28 18.13 -15.84 -13.10
CA ALA A 28 19.48 -15.47 -12.70
C ALA A 28 19.99 -16.49 -11.67
N PRO A 29 21.24 -16.99 -11.78
CA PRO A 29 21.78 -17.95 -10.82
C PRO A 29 21.61 -17.41 -9.40
N ILE A 30 20.98 -18.17 -8.52
CA ILE A 30 20.82 -17.75 -7.12
C ILE A 30 22.18 -17.82 -6.44
N ASP A 31 22.61 -16.70 -5.85
CA ASP A 31 23.83 -16.65 -5.05
C ASP A 31 23.54 -17.17 -3.63
N TYR A 32 23.85 -18.45 -3.42
CA TYR A 32 23.66 -19.11 -2.13
C TYR A 32 24.57 -18.55 -1.02
N ASN A 33 25.68 -17.88 -1.34
CA ASN A 33 26.51 -17.25 -0.32
C ASN A 33 25.84 -16.00 0.25
N VAL A 34 25.25 -15.19 -0.64
CA VAL A 34 24.45 -14.03 -0.24
C VAL A 34 23.23 -14.47 0.56
N TRP A 35 22.54 -15.53 0.12
CA TRP A 35 21.44 -16.12 0.88
C TRP A 35 21.87 -16.56 2.29
N ASN A 36 22.95 -17.32 2.40
CA ASN A 36 23.42 -17.82 3.68
C ASN A 36 23.81 -16.70 4.65
N ALA A 37 24.42 -15.63 4.15
CA ALA A 37 24.73 -14.45 4.94
C ALA A 37 23.46 -13.73 5.42
N LEU A 38 22.49 -13.51 4.52
CA LEU A 38 21.21 -12.88 4.85
C LEU A 38 20.41 -13.70 5.87
N ALA A 39 20.32 -15.02 5.65
CA ALA A 39 19.60 -15.92 6.56
C ALA A 39 20.22 -15.93 7.95
N SER A 40 21.56 -15.97 8.04
CA SER A 40 22.27 -15.94 9.32
C SER A 40 22.11 -14.59 10.04
N LEU A 41 22.12 -13.48 9.29
CA LEU A 41 21.85 -12.15 9.83
C LEU A 41 20.42 -12.06 10.36
N ALA A 42 19.43 -12.60 9.64
CA ALA A 42 18.04 -12.62 10.08
C ALA A 42 17.84 -13.46 11.35
N GLU A 43 18.44 -14.65 11.42
CA GLU A 43 18.41 -15.50 12.60
C GLU A 43 19.03 -14.80 13.82
N ALA A 44 20.20 -14.18 13.67
CA ALA A 44 20.83 -13.41 14.74
C ALA A 44 19.99 -12.19 15.17
N ALA A 45 19.35 -11.51 14.20
CA ALA A 45 18.51 -10.34 14.48
C ALA A 45 17.22 -10.72 15.24
N ILE A 46 16.66 -11.91 15.01
CA ILE A 46 15.49 -12.41 15.76
C ILE A 46 15.86 -12.66 17.23
N ASP A 47 17.06 -13.20 17.47
CA ASP A 47 17.53 -13.53 18.82
C ASP A 47 18.06 -12.30 19.60
N ASP A 48 18.37 -11.20 18.93
CA ASP A 48 18.82 -9.95 19.56
C ASP A 48 17.63 -9.08 20.03
N PRO A 49 17.47 -8.86 21.36
CA PRO A 49 16.43 -8.00 21.92
C PRO A 49 16.52 -6.54 21.46
N ASN A 50 17.70 -6.09 20.99
CA ASN A 50 17.93 -4.72 20.55
C ASN A 50 17.58 -4.50 19.08
N THR A 51 17.33 -5.56 18.31
CA THR A 51 16.85 -5.43 16.94
C THR A 51 15.50 -4.71 16.95
N THR A 52 15.40 -3.62 16.19
CA THR A 52 14.15 -2.86 16.08
C THR A 52 13.09 -3.63 15.28
N ASP A 53 11.81 -3.37 15.55
CA ASP A 53 10.72 -3.96 14.77
C ASP A 53 10.79 -3.59 13.29
N GLN A 54 11.31 -2.40 12.96
CA GLN A 54 11.56 -1.98 11.58
C GLN A 54 12.59 -2.88 10.90
N ALA A 55 13.74 -3.11 11.55
CA ALA A 55 14.78 -3.98 11.00
C ALA A 55 14.25 -5.42 10.78
N LEU A 56 13.43 -5.94 11.69
CA LEU A 56 12.78 -7.25 11.51
C LEU A 56 11.82 -7.26 10.30
N ASN A 57 11.05 -6.19 10.08
CA ASN A 57 10.16 -6.08 8.92
C ASN A 57 10.91 -5.94 7.58
N ASP A 58 12.04 -5.23 7.59
CA ASP A 58 12.91 -5.09 6.42
C ASP A 58 13.51 -6.47 6.06
N LEU A 59 14.07 -7.17 7.04
CA LEU A 59 14.57 -8.55 6.87
C LEU A 59 13.46 -9.51 6.40
N ARG A 60 12.27 -9.40 6.97
CA ARG A 60 11.12 -10.20 6.53
C ARG A 60 10.81 -9.98 5.04
N THR A 61 10.93 -8.74 4.56
CA THR A 61 10.69 -8.39 3.16
C THR A 61 11.75 -9.01 2.26
N GLU A 62 13.03 -8.87 2.62
CA GLU A 62 14.16 -9.44 1.87
C GLU A 62 14.10 -10.98 1.83
N ILE A 63 13.88 -11.63 2.98
CA ILE A 63 13.74 -13.09 3.07
C ILE A 63 12.52 -13.57 2.28
N SER A 64 11.40 -12.83 2.32
CA SER A 64 10.20 -13.19 1.54
C SER A 64 10.45 -13.11 0.04
N ALA A 65 11.19 -12.11 -0.43
CA ALA A 65 11.59 -12.00 -1.83
C ALA A 65 12.47 -13.19 -2.25
N MET A 66 13.44 -13.56 -1.41
CA MET A 66 14.30 -14.71 -1.66
C MET A 66 13.51 -16.04 -1.65
N ARG A 67 12.55 -16.21 -0.73
CA ARG A 67 11.63 -17.35 -0.72
C ARG A 67 10.87 -17.49 -2.05
N THR A 68 10.41 -16.38 -2.63
CA THR A 68 9.77 -16.39 -3.96
C THR A 68 10.73 -16.80 -5.07
N GLN A 69 12.00 -16.39 -5.00
CA GLN A 69 13.03 -16.81 -5.96
C GLN A 69 13.29 -18.32 -5.87
N PHE A 70 13.45 -18.88 -4.67
CA PHE A 70 13.61 -20.32 -4.48
C PHE A 70 12.42 -21.12 -5.00
N MET A 71 11.19 -20.70 -4.72
CA MET A 71 9.97 -21.35 -5.22
C MET A 71 9.91 -21.37 -6.76
N THR A 72 10.36 -20.28 -7.40
CA THR A 72 10.41 -20.18 -8.86
C THR A 72 11.50 -21.09 -9.44
N ALA A 73 12.66 -21.16 -8.78
CA ALA A 73 13.75 -22.04 -9.17
C ALA A 73 13.38 -23.52 -9.01
N GLU A 74 12.74 -23.90 -7.89
CA GLU A 74 12.20 -25.24 -7.63
C GLU A 74 11.24 -25.64 -8.74
N THR A 75 10.23 -24.81 -9.04
CA THR A 75 9.24 -25.09 -10.10
C THR A 75 9.90 -25.31 -11.46
N SER A 76 10.92 -24.50 -11.79
CA SER A 76 11.66 -24.62 -13.05
C SER A 76 12.52 -25.88 -13.11
N LEU A 77 13.24 -26.19 -12.02
CA LEU A 77 14.11 -27.37 -11.92
C LEU A 77 13.28 -28.66 -11.92
N GLN A 78 12.16 -28.68 -11.21
CA GLN A 78 11.23 -29.81 -11.14
C GLN A 78 10.69 -30.15 -12.53
N GLY A 79 10.23 -29.15 -13.31
CA GLY A 79 9.76 -29.39 -14.68
C GLY A 79 10.84 -29.98 -15.60
N ARG A 80 12.11 -29.60 -15.42
CA ARG A 80 13.25 -30.15 -16.17
C ARG A 80 13.59 -31.58 -15.74
N ILE A 81 13.58 -31.84 -14.43
CA ILE A 81 13.80 -33.17 -13.84
C ILE A 81 12.70 -34.13 -14.30
N ASP A 82 11.44 -33.69 -14.32
CA ASP A 82 10.31 -34.50 -14.77
C ASP A 82 10.42 -34.83 -16.26
N ALA A 83 10.88 -33.88 -17.09
CA ALA A 83 11.18 -34.14 -18.50
C ALA A 83 12.30 -35.17 -18.69
N LEU A 84 13.36 -35.13 -17.87
CA LEU A 84 14.43 -36.14 -17.89
C LEU A 84 13.93 -37.52 -17.43
N ARG A 85 13.14 -37.56 -16.35
CA ARG A 85 12.51 -38.81 -15.85
C ARG A 85 11.57 -39.41 -16.89
N ALA A 86 10.81 -38.59 -17.63
CA ALA A 86 9.97 -39.04 -18.72
C ALA A 86 10.79 -39.65 -19.88
N GLN A 87 11.93 -39.05 -20.23
CA GLN A 87 12.85 -39.60 -21.23
C GLN A 87 13.43 -40.95 -20.78
N ILE A 88 13.88 -41.05 -19.52
CA ILE A 88 14.37 -42.32 -18.95
C ILE A 88 13.28 -43.39 -18.98
N THR A 89 12.04 -43.02 -18.64
CA THR A 89 10.88 -43.93 -18.67
C THR A 89 10.56 -44.40 -20.08
N ALA A 90 10.72 -43.52 -21.09
CA ALA A 90 10.50 -43.86 -22.50
C ALA A 90 11.51 -44.88 -23.05
N LEU A 91 12.70 -45.02 -22.44
CA LEU A 91 13.68 -46.06 -22.79
C LEU A 91 13.23 -47.47 -22.36
N GLY A 92 12.15 -47.59 -21.58
CA GLY A 92 11.62 -48.86 -21.08
C GLY A 92 12.25 -49.29 -19.75
N PRO A 93 11.68 -50.34 -19.12
CA PRO A 93 12.14 -50.82 -17.82
C PRO A 93 13.57 -51.36 -17.91
N VAL A 94 14.31 -51.24 -16.81
CA VAL A 94 15.65 -51.83 -16.68
C VAL A 94 15.55 -53.35 -16.92
N PRO A 95 16.46 -53.96 -17.71
CA PRO A 95 16.43 -55.39 -17.96
C PRO A 95 16.49 -56.18 -16.65
N THR A 96 15.59 -57.15 -16.48
CA THR A 96 15.68 -58.14 -15.40
C THR A 96 16.84 -59.13 -15.63
N ASP A 97 17.40 -59.66 -14.55
CA ASP A 97 18.57 -60.57 -14.57
C ASP A 97 18.50 -61.60 -15.70
N GLY A 98 19.47 -61.51 -16.63
CA GLY A 98 19.61 -62.40 -17.78
C GLY A 98 19.13 -61.85 -19.13
N GLN A 99 18.54 -60.66 -19.18
CA GLN A 99 18.22 -59.96 -20.44
C GLN A 99 19.31 -58.92 -20.78
N THR A 100 19.85 -58.99 -21.99
CA THR A 100 20.85 -58.05 -22.49
C THR A 100 20.16 -56.92 -23.23
N GLU A 101 20.37 -55.68 -22.76
CA GLU A 101 19.92 -54.49 -23.46
C GLU A 101 20.82 -54.16 -24.65
N ALA A 102 20.28 -53.47 -25.65
CA ALA A 102 21.09 -52.95 -26.74
C ALA A 102 22.06 -51.89 -26.19
N ALA A 103 23.33 -51.97 -26.58
CA ALA A 103 24.42 -51.16 -25.99
C ALA A 103 24.20 -49.64 -26.11
N ASP A 104 23.48 -49.20 -27.15
CA ASP A 104 23.07 -47.82 -27.39
C ASP A 104 22.03 -47.33 -26.37
N VAL A 105 21.06 -48.19 -25.99
CA VAL A 105 20.06 -47.87 -24.96
C VAL A 105 20.70 -47.82 -23.57
N THR A 106 21.63 -48.73 -23.26
CA THR A 106 22.37 -48.70 -22.00
C THR A 106 23.18 -47.40 -21.87
N GLN A 107 23.95 -47.04 -22.91
CA GLN A 107 24.71 -45.78 -22.93
C GLN A 107 23.79 -44.57 -22.73
N ARG A 108 22.65 -44.54 -23.42
CA ARG A 108 21.72 -43.41 -23.33
C ARG A 108 21.07 -43.30 -21.95
N ARG A 109 20.76 -44.42 -21.30
CA ARG A 109 20.22 -44.42 -19.93
C ARG A 109 21.26 -43.88 -18.95
N ASP A 110 22.52 -44.27 -19.08
CA ASP A 110 23.61 -43.79 -18.22
C ASP A 110 23.83 -42.28 -18.36
N GLU A 111 23.80 -41.75 -19.60
CA GLU A 111 23.88 -40.31 -19.87
C GLU A 111 22.74 -39.53 -19.21
N LEU A 112 21.49 -40.00 -19.32
CA LEU A 112 20.33 -39.33 -18.73
C LEU A 112 20.33 -39.42 -17.20
N ASN A 113 20.75 -40.55 -16.63
CA ASN A 113 20.89 -40.71 -15.18
C ASN A 113 21.98 -39.79 -14.61
N ALA A 114 23.10 -39.63 -15.33
CA ALA A 114 24.14 -38.68 -14.95
C ALA A 114 23.61 -37.23 -14.94
N GLN A 115 22.86 -36.84 -15.97
CA GLN A 115 22.21 -35.52 -16.03
C GLN A 115 21.14 -35.34 -14.94
N LEU A 116 20.38 -36.38 -14.62
CA LEU A 116 19.41 -36.34 -13.53
C LEU A 116 20.10 -36.11 -12.19
N ALA A 117 21.15 -36.87 -11.90
CA ALA A 117 21.91 -36.74 -10.66
C ALA A 117 22.54 -35.34 -10.49
N GLU A 118 23.06 -34.76 -11.58
CA GLU A 118 23.61 -33.39 -11.58
C GLU A 118 22.54 -32.33 -11.24
N ARG A 119 21.28 -32.55 -11.66
CA ARG A 119 20.18 -31.59 -11.50
C ARG A 119 19.38 -31.76 -10.20
N GLU A 120 19.41 -32.92 -9.57
CA GLU A 120 18.73 -33.16 -8.28
C GLU A 120 19.42 -32.44 -7.10
N ALA A 121 20.73 -32.20 -7.19
CA ALA A 121 21.46 -31.45 -6.17
C ALA A 121 20.97 -29.99 -6.04
N PRO A 122 20.89 -29.17 -7.11
CA PRO A 122 20.37 -27.81 -7.01
C PRO A 122 18.88 -27.74 -6.68
N LEU A 123 18.07 -28.76 -7.03
CA LEU A 123 16.68 -28.85 -6.57
C LEU A 123 16.62 -28.94 -5.04
N ARG A 124 17.34 -29.90 -4.45
CA ARG A 124 17.39 -30.06 -2.99
C ARG A 124 17.92 -28.84 -2.26
N ALA A 125 18.92 -28.16 -2.83
CA ALA A 125 19.44 -26.92 -2.28
C ALA A 125 18.39 -25.80 -2.29
N ALA A 126 17.60 -25.69 -3.35
CA ALA A 126 16.50 -24.72 -3.43
C ALA A 126 15.39 -25.06 -2.41
N ASP A 127 15.03 -26.34 -2.26
CA ASP A 127 14.02 -26.81 -1.30
C ASP A 127 14.43 -26.49 0.15
N GLU A 128 15.67 -26.79 0.52
CA GLU A 128 16.22 -26.47 1.84
C GLU A 128 16.19 -24.97 2.11
N ALA A 129 16.64 -24.18 1.13
CA ALA A 129 16.70 -22.73 1.25
C ALA A 129 15.29 -22.11 1.33
N TYR A 130 14.32 -22.64 0.57
CA TYR A 130 12.91 -22.26 0.69
C TYR A 130 12.37 -22.56 2.09
N ALA A 131 12.60 -23.77 2.60
CA ALA A 131 12.14 -24.18 3.92
C ALA A 131 12.75 -23.30 5.04
N ARG A 132 14.05 -22.98 4.94
CA ARG A 132 14.73 -22.08 5.88
C ARG A 132 14.16 -20.65 5.79
N ALA A 133 13.92 -20.12 4.59
CA ALA A 133 13.30 -18.81 4.40
C ALA A 133 11.89 -18.74 5.02
N ASP A 134 11.07 -19.77 4.82
CA ASP A 134 9.73 -19.85 5.41
C ASP A 134 9.78 -19.94 6.94
N ALA A 135 10.73 -20.70 7.50
CA ALA A 135 10.96 -20.77 8.94
C ALA A 135 11.35 -19.41 9.54
N ILE A 136 12.26 -18.67 8.89
CA ILE A 136 12.70 -17.33 9.30
C ILE A 136 11.52 -16.35 9.27
N VAL A 137 10.74 -16.29 8.18
CA VAL A 137 9.56 -15.40 8.09
C VAL A 137 8.57 -15.69 9.21
N ARG A 138 8.28 -16.98 9.48
CA ARG A 138 7.39 -17.37 10.57
C ARG A 138 7.95 -17.01 11.95
N ALA A 139 9.28 -17.06 12.14
CA ALA A 139 9.93 -16.69 13.38
C ALA A 139 9.85 -15.18 13.62
N ILE A 140 10.15 -14.36 12.60
CA ILE A 140 9.95 -12.91 12.64
C ILE A 140 8.48 -12.57 12.98
N ASP A 141 7.52 -13.22 12.30
CA ASP A 141 6.10 -12.99 12.53
C ASP A 141 5.65 -13.38 13.95
N ARG A 142 6.28 -14.39 14.57
CA ARG A 142 6.02 -14.74 15.97
C ARG A 142 6.59 -13.71 16.93
N GLU A 143 7.83 -13.28 16.69
CA GLU A 143 8.52 -12.31 17.55
C GLU A 143 7.82 -10.95 17.53
N LEU A 144 7.49 -10.43 16.35
CA LEU A 144 6.74 -9.17 16.20
C LEU A 144 5.39 -9.23 16.93
N ARG A 145 4.67 -10.36 16.83
CA ARG A 145 3.40 -10.54 17.56
C ARG A 145 3.59 -10.64 19.08
N ALA A 146 4.65 -11.29 19.54
CA ALA A 146 4.97 -11.37 20.97
C ALA A 146 5.29 -9.99 21.53
N ARG A 147 6.13 -9.21 20.85
CA ARG A 147 6.45 -7.82 21.19
C ARG A 147 5.21 -6.94 21.19
N GLN A 148 4.36 -7.05 20.17
CA GLN A 148 3.11 -6.30 20.10
C GLN A 148 2.19 -6.64 21.28
N ALA A 149 2.00 -7.93 21.60
CA ALA A 149 1.18 -8.34 22.75
C ALA A 149 1.72 -7.79 24.08
N ASN A 150 3.04 -7.84 24.27
CA ASN A 150 3.68 -7.27 25.45
C ASN A 150 3.51 -5.75 25.53
N ALA A 151 3.71 -5.04 24.42
CA ALA A 151 3.56 -3.59 24.35
C ALA A 151 2.14 -3.15 24.73
N LEU A 152 1.10 -3.88 24.26
CA LEU A 152 -0.30 -3.60 24.59
C LEU A 152 -0.62 -3.73 26.08
N MET A 153 0.07 -4.62 26.80
CA MET A 153 -0.13 -4.87 28.23
C MET A 153 0.81 -4.08 29.13
N THR A 154 1.79 -3.38 28.55
CA THR A 154 2.78 -2.62 29.31
C THR A 154 2.16 -1.31 29.78
N LEU A 155 2.21 -1.07 31.10
CA LEU A 155 1.80 0.19 31.69
C LEU A 155 2.95 1.19 31.59
N GLY A 156 2.78 2.21 30.74
CA GLY A 156 3.74 3.30 30.58
C GLY A 156 3.41 4.52 31.46
N PRO A 157 4.23 5.58 31.34
CA PRO A 157 3.97 6.85 32.02
C PRO A 157 2.62 7.45 31.59
N SER A 158 1.84 7.96 32.54
CA SER A 158 0.59 8.64 32.21
C SER A 158 0.87 10.00 31.56
N PRO A 159 0.27 10.29 30.38
CA PRO A 159 0.48 11.56 29.69
C PRO A 159 -0.20 12.76 30.38
N ILE A 160 -1.11 12.50 31.32
CA ILE A 160 -1.86 13.55 32.05
C ILE A 160 -1.01 14.15 33.18
N ASN A 161 0.04 13.44 33.63
CA ASN A 161 0.94 13.96 34.66
C ASN A 161 1.83 15.09 34.08
N PRO A 162 1.71 16.34 34.57
CA PRO A 162 2.50 17.46 34.06
C PRO A 162 4.01 17.30 34.21
N ALA A 163 4.47 16.46 35.15
CA ALA A 163 5.89 16.18 35.33
C ALA A 163 6.52 15.53 34.08
N ASN A 164 5.73 14.80 33.29
CA ASN A 164 6.20 14.12 32.08
C ASN A 164 6.26 15.05 30.86
N TRP A 165 5.73 16.28 30.97
CA TRP A 165 5.60 17.19 29.82
C TRP A 165 6.91 17.86 29.43
N LEU A 166 7.87 17.96 30.35
CA LEU A 166 9.19 18.49 30.06
C LEU A 166 9.92 17.60 29.06
N ASP A 167 9.91 16.28 29.26
CA ASP A 167 10.51 15.34 28.32
C ASP A 167 9.89 15.44 26.91
N ALA A 168 8.58 15.70 26.84
CA ALA A 168 7.88 15.91 25.57
C ALA A 168 8.31 17.20 24.86
N LEU A 169 8.49 18.28 25.63
CA LEU A 169 9.00 19.54 25.11
C LEU A 169 10.44 19.40 24.64
N ASP A 170 11.29 18.72 25.41
CA ASP A 170 12.68 18.44 25.05
C ASP A 170 12.77 17.60 23.79
N ALA A 171 11.92 16.58 23.64
CA ALA A 171 11.83 15.78 22.42
C ALA A 171 11.42 16.63 21.20
N LEU A 172 10.42 17.52 21.34
CA LEU A 172 9.99 18.42 20.26
C LEU A 172 11.09 19.40 19.85
N ILE A 173 11.74 20.03 20.83
CA ILE A 173 12.84 20.97 20.60
C ILE A 173 14.02 20.23 19.98
N GLY A 174 14.39 19.07 20.52
CA GLY A 174 15.45 18.21 20.01
C GLY A 174 15.22 17.83 18.55
N SER A 175 14.02 17.35 18.19
CA SER A 175 13.64 17.05 16.81
C SER A 175 13.77 18.26 15.88
N ALA A 176 13.33 19.44 16.32
CA ALA A 176 13.47 20.67 15.53
C ALA A 176 14.94 21.09 15.36
N LEU A 177 15.75 20.94 16.40
CA LEU A 177 17.18 21.21 16.37
C LEU A 177 17.92 20.20 15.49
N THR A 178 17.51 18.92 15.46
CA THR A 178 18.06 17.91 14.56
C THR A 178 17.86 18.30 13.10
N ILE A 179 16.64 18.71 12.72
CA ILE A 179 16.37 19.20 11.35
C ILE A 179 17.22 20.43 11.04
N ASN A 180 17.31 21.38 11.96
CA ASN A 180 18.14 22.56 11.77
C ASN A 180 19.63 22.20 11.61
N GLY A 181 20.13 21.27 12.43
CA GLY A 181 21.49 20.77 12.39
C GLY A 181 21.79 20.01 11.09
N GLU A 182 20.87 19.19 10.60
CA GLU A 182 21.00 18.50 9.31
C GLU A 182 21.13 19.49 8.14
N ILE A 183 20.26 20.51 8.11
CA ILE A 183 20.34 21.59 7.11
C ILE A 183 21.66 22.34 7.25
N TYR A 184 22.01 22.78 8.46
CA TYR A 184 23.23 23.55 8.73
C TYR A 184 24.50 22.78 8.33
N ASN A 185 24.59 21.49 8.69
CA ASN A 185 25.72 20.65 8.31
C ASN A 185 25.78 20.42 6.80
N ALA A 186 24.64 20.25 6.13
CA ALA A 186 24.60 20.14 4.67
C ALA A 186 25.07 21.43 3.96
N TRP A 187 24.77 22.60 4.53
CA TRP A 187 25.26 23.89 4.04
C TRP A 187 26.76 24.10 4.23
N LEU A 188 27.36 23.50 5.27
CA LEU A 188 28.80 23.57 5.52
C LEU A 188 29.62 22.66 4.60
N ASP A 189 28.99 21.69 3.95
CA ASP A 189 29.63 20.76 3.01
C ASP A 189 29.70 21.39 1.60
N PRO A 190 30.90 21.77 1.12
CA PRO A 190 31.04 22.42 -0.18
C PRO A 190 30.54 21.57 -1.35
N ALA A 191 30.68 20.23 -1.26
CA ALA A 191 30.25 19.32 -2.32
C ALA A 191 28.72 19.34 -2.47
N ARG A 192 27.99 19.32 -1.35
CA ARG A 192 26.52 19.41 -1.36
C ARG A 192 26.02 20.74 -1.87
N VAL A 193 26.70 21.83 -1.54
CA VAL A 193 26.35 23.17 -2.05
C VAL A 193 26.56 23.25 -3.56
N GLU A 194 27.66 22.70 -4.09
CA GLU A 194 27.91 22.63 -5.53
C GLU A 194 26.84 21.81 -6.27
N GLU A 195 26.47 20.64 -5.73
CA GLU A 195 25.39 19.82 -6.27
C GLU A 195 24.02 20.54 -6.23
N MET A 196 23.68 21.19 -5.11
CA MET A 196 22.45 21.98 -4.98
C MET A 196 22.38 23.11 -6.01
N LEU A 197 23.47 23.85 -6.21
CA LEU A 197 23.51 24.94 -7.19
C LEU A 197 23.37 24.41 -8.63
N THR A 198 23.93 23.24 -8.91
CA THR A 198 23.80 22.55 -10.20
C THR A 198 22.35 22.11 -10.46
N ASP A 199 21.70 21.51 -9.45
CA ASP A 199 20.32 21.02 -9.53
C ASP A 199 19.27 22.13 -9.32
N LEU A 200 19.69 23.37 -9.04
CA LEU A 200 18.82 24.50 -8.69
C LEU A 200 17.70 24.78 -9.72
N PRO A 201 17.97 24.82 -11.04
CA PRO A 201 16.92 25.10 -12.02
C PRO A 201 15.82 24.03 -12.04
N ILE A 202 16.22 22.75 -11.93
CA ILE A 202 15.29 21.61 -11.90
C ILE A 202 14.51 21.61 -10.59
N THR A 203 15.18 21.92 -9.48
CA THR A 203 14.58 22.04 -8.15
C THR A 203 13.50 23.12 -8.13
N ILE A 204 13.81 24.33 -8.59
CA ILE A 204 12.84 25.44 -8.67
C ILE A 204 11.69 25.08 -9.59
N GLY A 205 11.97 24.50 -10.77
CA GLY A 205 10.93 24.04 -11.70
C GLY A 205 9.99 23.02 -11.06
N SER A 206 10.55 22.06 -10.33
CA SER A 206 9.80 21.01 -9.62
C SER A 206 8.97 21.57 -8.47
N LEU A 207 9.52 22.50 -7.68
CA LEU A 207 8.78 23.19 -6.61
C LEU A 207 7.61 24.02 -7.16
N LEU A 208 7.84 24.79 -8.23
CA LEU A 208 6.79 25.58 -8.86
C LEU A 208 5.68 24.69 -9.44
N LEU A 209 6.06 23.59 -10.09
CA LEU A 209 5.09 22.63 -10.62
C LEU A 209 4.33 21.91 -9.51
N ALA A 210 5.01 21.47 -8.46
CA ALA A 210 4.39 20.87 -7.27
C ALA A 210 3.38 21.84 -6.63
N ALA A 211 3.80 23.11 -6.39
CA ALA A 211 2.92 24.15 -5.86
C ALA A 211 1.73 24.42 -6.78
N LEU A 212 1.95 24.45 -8.10
CA LEU A 212 0.87 24.61 -9.09
C LEU A 212 -0.14 23.46 -8.99
N LEU A 213 0.32 22.20 -8.97
CA LEU A 213 -0.55 21.03 -8.88
C LEU A 213 -1.31 20.98 -7.56
N LEU A 214 -0.65 21.27 -6.43
CA LEU A 214 -1.28 21.23 -5.10
C LEU A 214 -2.27 22.38 -4.87
N LEU A 215 -1.94 23.61 -5.29
CA LEU A 215 -2.77 24.80 -5.05
C LEU A 215 -3.86 24.99 -6.11
N ARG A 216 -3.54 24.74 -7.38
CA ARG A 216 -4.48 24.96 -8.50
C ARG A 216 -5.17 23.69 -8.97
N GLY A 217 -4.63 22.51 -8.66
CA GLY A 217 -5.22 21.21 -9.05
C GLY A 217 -6.69 21.10 -8.67
N ARG A 218 -7.07 21.63 -7.51
CA ARG A 218 -8.48 21.70 -7.09
C ARG A 218 -9.38 22.43 -8.08
N ARG A 219 -9.05 23.69 -8.42
CA ARG A 219 -9.90 24.52 -9.30
C ARG A 219 -9.93 23.96 -10.72
N TRP A 220 -8.80 23.44 -11.19
CA TRP A 220 -8.69 22.87 -12.53
C TRP A 220 -9.51 21.59 -12.65
N MET A 221 -9.44 20.70 -11.67
CA MET A 221 -10.24 19.48 -11.66
C MET A 221 -11.73 19.75 -11.50
N GLU A 222 -12.14 20.72 -10.67
CA GLU A 222 -13.55 21.15 -10.57
C GLU A 222 -14.06 21.66 -11.94
N HIS A 223 -13.28 22.47 -12.65
CA HIS A 223 -13.65 22.96 -13.99
C HIS A 223 -13.65 21.86 -15.07
N LEU A 224 -12.68 20.95 -15.04
CA LEU A 224 -12.57 19.83 -15.99
C LEU A 224 -13.74 18.86 -15.81
N THR A 225 -14.09 18.57 -14.56
CA THR A 225 -15.26 17.74 -14.18
C THR A 225 -16.54 18.39 -14.70
N VAL A 226 -16.77 19.68 -14.47
CA VAL A 226 -17.96 20.38 -14.98
C VAL A 226 -18.02 20.39 -16.51
N ARG A 227 -16.89 20.55 -17.21
CA ARG A 227 -16.84 20.53 -18.69
C ARG A 227 -17.14 19.14 -19.25
N LEU A 228 -16.52 18.08 -18.71
CA LEU A 228 -16.72 16.71 -19.16
C LEU A 228 -18.14 16.21 -18.87
N LEU A 229 -18.69 16.51 -17.69
CA LEU A 229 -20.07 16.14 -17.35
C LEU A 229 -21.12 16.91 -18.16
N LYS A 230 -20.78 18.10 -18.68
CA LYS A 230 -21.65 18.85 -19.62
C LYS A 230 -21.52 18.38 -21.07
N SER A 231 -20.38 17.82 -21.49
CA SER A 231 -20.13 17.44 -22.90
C SER A 231 -20.43 15.98 -23.24
N THR A 232 -20.80 15.13 -22.28
CA THR A 232 -21.01 13.70 -22.55
C THR A 232 -22.44 13.44 -23.03
N ALA A 233 -22.59 13.26 -24.34
CA ALA A 233 -23.85 12.96 -25.05
C ALA A 233 -24.35 11.50 -24.92
N ILE A 234 -23.86 10.72 -23.94
CA ILE A 234 -24.22 9.29 -23.77
C ILE A 234 -24.80 9.08 -22.37
N LEU A 235 -26.12 9.12 -22.26
CA LEU A 235 -26.87 8.98 -21.01
C LEU A 235 -26.56 7.69 -20.24
N ARG A 236 -26.18 6.60 -20.94
CA ARG A 236 -25.99 5.27 -20.36
C ARG A 236 -24.71 5.10 -19.54
N GLY A 237 -23.63 5.84 -19.80
CA GLY A 237 -22.31 5.62 -19.15
C GLY A 237 -21.85 6.72 -18.17
N ARG A 238 -22.68 7.74 -17.93
CA ARG A 238 -22.26 8.97 -17.25
C ARG A 238 -21.74 8.75 -15.83
N ALA A 239 -22.36 7.87 -15.05
CA ALA A 239 -21.95 7.59 -13.68
C ALA A 239 -20.58 6.90 -13.60
N VAL A 240 -20.32 5.97 -14.52
CA VAL A 240 -19.02 5.28 -14.64
C VAL A 240 -17.93 6.27 -15.07
N ALA A 241 -18.20 7.09 -16.08
CA ALA A 241 -17.26 8.12 -16.52
C ALA A 241 -16.97 9.15 -15.40
N ALA A 242 -18.01 9.60 -14.69
CA ALA A 242 -17.86 10.51 -13.56
C ALA A 242 -17.00 9.89 -12.43
N PHE A 243 -17.10 8.58 -12.19
CA PHE A 243 -16.25 7.89 -11.23
C PHE A 243 -14.76 7.95 -11.64
N PHE A 244 -14.41 7.58 -12.88
CA PHE A 244 -13.02 7.64 -13.34
C PHE A 244 -12.47 9.07 -13.38
N VAL A 245 -13.29 10.04 -13.77
CA VAL A 245 -12.94 11.47 -13.67
C VAL A 245 -12.75 11.90 -12.21
N SER A 246 -13.50 11.35 -11.26
CA SER A 246 -13.27 11.61 -9.85
C SER A 246 -11.97 10.98 -9.34
N LEU A 247 -11.61 9.78 -9.83
CA LEU A 247 -10.39 9.08 -9.42
C LEU A 247 -9.14 9.81 -9.92
N SER A 248 -9.19 10.39 -11.12
CA SER A 248 -8.11 11.23 -11.63
C SER A 248 -7.89 12.50 -10.80
N GLN A 249 -8.86 12.92 -9.96
CA GLN A 249 -8.67 14.01 -9.00
C GLN A 249 -7.67 13.66 -7.90
N LEU A 250 -7.40 12.37 -7.67
CA LEU A 250 -6.40 11.92 -6.70
C LEU A 250 -4.99 11.82 -7.33
N ILE A 251 -4.91 11.64 -8.66
CA ILE A 251 -3.63 11.57 -9.39
C ILE A 251 -2.91 12.92 -9.34
N VAL A 252 -3.62 14.03 -9.51
CA VAL A 252 -3.04 15.38 -9.51
C VAL A 252 -2.31 15.71 -8.19
N PRO A 253 -2.94 15.61 -7.01
CA PRO A 253 -2.23 15.86 -5.75
C PRO A 253 -1.15 14.81 -5.47
N PHE A 254 -1.34 13.55 -5.89
CA PHE A 254 -0.30 12.53 -5.78
C PHE A 254 0.97 12.94 -6.56
N LEU A 255 0.84 13.33 -7.83
CA LEU A 255 1.95 13.84 -8.63
C LEU A 255 2.54 15.13 -8.04
N GLY A 256 1.71 16.01 -7.50
CA GLY A 256 2.18 17.22 -6.81
C GLY A 256 3.02 16.91 -5.57
N LEU A 257 2.60 15.93 -4.75
CA LEU A 257 3.35 15.47 -3.58
C LEU A 257 4.63 14.74 -3.97
N LEU A 258 4.59 13.91 -5.02
CA LEU A 258 5.79 13.25 -5.55
C LEU A 258 6.81 14.28 -6.04
N LEU A 259 6.37 15.28 -6.83
CA LEU A 259 7.26 16.34 -7.31
C LEU A 259 7.80 17.18 -6.16
N LEU A 260 7.01 17.42 -5.11
CA LEU A 260 7.48 18.09 -3.91
C LEU A 260 8.56 17.25 -3.21
N ALA A 261 8.35 15.95 -3.08
CA ALA A 261 9.29 15.04 -2.45
C ALA A 261 10.61 14.93 -3.24
N VAL A 262 10.51 14.83 -4.57
CA VAL A 262 11.68 14.86 -5.47
C VAL A 262 12.40 16.20 -5.36
N ALA A 263 11.66 17.32 -5.34
CA ALA A 263 12.27 18.64 -5.22
C ALA A 263 13.04 18.81 -3.90
N ILE A 264 12.51 18.29 -2.79
CA ILE A 264 13.21 18.30 -1.49
C ILE A 264 14.53 17.50 -1.59
N GLN A 265 14.52 16.31 -2.21
CA GLN A 265 15.74 15.52 -2.39
C GLN A 265 16.77 16.21 -3.30
N LEU A 266 16.31 16.87 -4.37
CA LEU A 266 17.17 17.64 -5.28
C LEU A 266 17.86 18.82 -4.60
N THR A 267 17.35 19.31 -3.46
CA THR A 267 18.07 20.36 -2.71
C THR A 267 19.41 19.89 -2.16
N ARG A 268 19.63 18.58 -1.97
CA ARG A 268 20.81 17.99 -1.29
C ARG A 268 21.03 18.50 0.15
N MET A 269 20.13 19.35 0.66
CA MET A 269 20.13 19.92 2.00
C MET A 269 19.31 19.06 2.98
N THR A 270 19.40 17.75 2.83
CA THR A 270 18.66 16.76 3.61
C THR A 270 19.62 15.88 4.42
N GLY A 271 19.21 15.52 5.63
CA GLY A 271 19.81 14.43 6.40
C GLY A 271 18.80 13.29 6.63
N PRO A 272 19.17 12.29 7.45
CA PRO A 272 18.32 11.12 7.69
C PRO A 272 16.90 11.48 8.18
N THR A 273 16.77 12.47 9.05
CA THR A 273 15.47 12.90 9.59
C THR A 273 14.63 13.57 8.51
N ILE A 274 15.21 14.49 7.75
CA ILE A 274 14.51 15.18 6.66
C ILE A 274 14.10 14.20 5.56
N LEU A 275 14.94 13.22 5.24
CA LEU A 275 14.60 12.15 4.30
C LEU A 275 13.43 11.30 4.81
N GLY A 276 13.45 10.89 6.09
CA GLY A 276 12.31 10.17 6.67
C GLY A 276 11.01 10.97 6.62
N ILE A 277 11.06 12.29 6.90
CA ILE A 277 9.89 13.18 6.78
C ILE A 277 9.43 13.28 5.32
N ASN A 278 10.38 13.38 4.40
CA ASN A 278 10.13 13.44 2.97
C ASN A 278 9.46 12.16 2.43
N ASP A 279 9.89 10.99 2.91
CA ASP A 279 9.30 9.71 2.54
C ASP A 279 7.88 9.56 3.08
N ALA A 280 7.61 10.11 4.27
CA ALA A 280 6.28 10.18 4.86
C ALA A 280 5.37 11.26 4.23
N LEU A 281 5.90 12.20 3.45
CA LEU A 281 5.15 13.33 2.90
C LEU A 281 4.03 12.90 1.95
N VAL A 282 4.32 11.95 1.07
CA VAL A 282 3.35 11.41 0.10
C VAL A 282 2.22 10.66 0.81
N PRO A 283 2.46 9.63 1.65
CA PRO A 283 1.39 8.96 2.38
C PRO A 283 0.62 9.92 3.29
N ALA A 284 1.29 10.85 3.96
CA ALA A 284 0.63 11.84 4.81
C ALA A 284 -0.34 12.74 4.04
N GLY A 285 0.11 13.29 2.91
CA GLY A 285 -0.74 14.11 2.04
C GLY A 285 -1.87 13.29 1.43
N MET A 286 -1.60 12.05 1.03
CA MET A 286 -2.60 11.15 0.45
C MET A 286 -3.65 10.71 1.46
N ALA A 287 -3.34 10.61 2.75
CA ALA A 287 -4.35 10.39 3.79
C ALA A 287 -5.38 11.54 3.80
N LEU A 288 -4.92 12.79 3.70
CA LEU A 288 -5.80 13.97 3.63
C LEU A 288 -6.60 14.03 2.32
N PHE A 289 -5.94 13.90 1.16
CA PHE A 289 -6.60 13.97 -0.15
C PHE A 289 -7.54 12.78 -0.38
N GLY A 290 -7.14 11.59 0.06
CA GLY A 290 -7.95 10.37 0.03
C GLY A 290 -9.19 10.50 0.93
N ALA A 291 -9.04 10.97 2.16
CA ALA A 291 -10.18 11.21 3.05
C ALA A 291 -11.14 12.27 2.48
N ARG A 292 -10.61 13.34 1.87
CA ARG A 292 -11.41 14.33 1.16
C ARG A 292 -12.20 13.70 0.02
N TRP A 293 -11.51 13.00 -0.88
CA TRP A 293 -12.10 12.34 -2.04
C TRP A 293 -13.21 11.38 -1.61
N LEU A 294 -12.91 10.54 -0.62
CA LEU A 294 -13.86 9.58 -0.08
C LEU A 294 -15.08 10.26 0.55
N SER A 295 -14.86 11.36 1.28
CA SER A 295 -15.96 12.12 1.90
C SER A 295 -16.91 12.73 0.87
N LEU A 296 -16.44 13.09 -0.32
CA LEU A 296 -17.29 13.66 -1.38
C LEU A 296 -18.17 12.60 -2.04
N HIS A 297 -17.72 11.34 -2.05
CA HIS A 297 -18.52 10.21 -2.53
C HIS A 297 -19.52 9.71 -1.49
N LEU A 298 -19.08 9.57 -0.23
CA LEU A 298 -19.95 9.11 0.86
C LEU A 298 -20.97 10.18 1.28
N PHE A 299 -20.59 11.46 1.21
CA PHE A 299 -21.41 12.60 1.61
C PHE A 299 -21.47 13.61 0.45
N PRO A 300 -22.27 13.36 -0.60
CA PRO A 300 -22.29 14.21 -1.79
C PRO A 300 -22.71 15.65 -1.48
N VAL A 301 -22.32 16.59 -2.33
CA VAL A 301 -22.65 18.02 -2.18
C VAL A 301 -24.07 18.32 -2.67
N VAL A 302 -24.46 17.71 -3.79
CA VAL A 302 -25.81 17.80 -4.35
C VAL A 302 -26.65 16.64 -3.80
N ASN A 303 -27.94 16.86 -3.54
CA ASN A 303 -28.84 15.77 -3.17
C ASN A 303 -28.99 14.81 -4.34
N ASP A 304 -28.45 13.61 -4.18
CA ASP A 304 -28.67 12.50 -5.09
C ASP A 304 -29.53 11.47 -4.35
N SER A 305 -30.71 11.19 -4.90
CA SER A 305 -31.57 10.10 -4.45
C SER A 305 -30.86 8.73 -4.40
N ARG A 306 -29.72 8.58 -5.08
CA ARG A 306 -28.89 7.36 -5.13
C ARG A 306 -27.76 7.36 -4.10
N ALA A 307 -27.63 8.38 -3.26
CA ALA A 307 -26.61 8.41 -2.21
C ALA A 307 -26.81 7.26 -1.21
N ALA A 308 -25.71 6.58 -0.86
CA ALA A 308 -25.73 5.42 0.05
C ALA A 308 -26.20 5.80 1.46
N LEU A 309 -25.77 6.95 1.97
CA LEU A 309 -26.17 7.47 3.27
C LEU A 309 -27.24 8.55 3.12
N ASN A 310 -28.44 8.24 3.58
CA ASN A 310 -29.55 9.20 3.69
C ASN A 310 -29.35 10.11 4.91
N LEU A 311 -28.81 11.30 4.69
CA LEU A 311 -28.46 12.31 5.69
C LEU A 311 -28.89 13.69 5.22
N SER A 312 -29.20 14.59 6.16
CA SER A 312 -29.50 15.99 5.84
C SER A 312 -28.30 16.71 5.19
N ASP A 313 -28.56 17.79 4.47
CA ASP A 313 -27.50 18.60 3.84
C ASP A 313 -26.47 19.14 4.84
N ASP A 314 -26.94 19.52 6.03
CA ASP A 314 -26.09 20.00 7.11
C ASP A 314 -25.24 18.87 7.72
N ASP A 315 -25.83 17.70 7.94
CA ASP A 315 -25.09 16.52 8.42
C ASP A 315 -24.02 16.06 7.42
N ARG A 316 -24.32 16.09 6.11
CA ARG A 316 -23.33 15.80 5.05
C ARG A 316 -22.17 16.81 5.06
N ARG A 317 -22.45 18.10 5.24
CA ARG A 317 -21.40 19.14 5.38
C ARG A 317 -20.51 18.89 6.59
N ARG A 318 -21.11 18.59 7.74
CA ARG A 318 -20.38 18.27 8.98
C ARG A 318 -19.55 17.00 8.83
N ALA A 319 -20.11 15.96 8.21
CA ALA A 319 -19.42 14.70 7.98
C ALA A 319 -18.17 14.88 7.12
N ARG A 320 -18.24 15.68 6.04
CA ARG A 320 -17.05 16.04 5.24
C ARG A 320 -15.98 16.74 6.06
N GLY A 321 -16.38 17.68 6.93
CA GLY A 321 -15.45 18.36 7.83
C GLY A 321 -14.74 17.39 8.79
N VAL A 322 -15.49 16.45 9.37
CA VAL A 322 -14.94 15.42 10.26
C VAL A 322 -14.03 14.44 9.49
N SER A 323 -14.42 14.00 8.30
CA SER A 323 -13.57 13.15 7.44
C SER A 323 -12.26 13.83 7.06
N LEU A 324 -12.28 15.14 6.77
CA LEU A 324 -11.06 15.91 6.54
C LEU A 324 -10.17 15.98 7.78
N ALA A 325 -10.77 16.17 8.96
CA ALA A 325 -10.02 16.15 10.22
C ALA A 325 -9.38 14.78 10.46
N LEU A 326 -10.10 13.68 10.22
CA LEU A 326 -9.55 12.32 10.32
C LEU A 326 -8.40 12.08 9.33
N GLY A 327 -8.53 12.54 8.07
CA GLY A 327 -7.45 12.45 7.09
C GLY A 327 -6.23 13.29 7.46
N LEU A 328 -6.42 14.47 8.04
CA LEU A 328 -5.33 15.29 8.57
C LEU A 328 -4.62 14.60 9.74
N LEU A 329 -5.37 14.02 10.67
CA LEU A 329 -4.81 13.34 11.84
C LEU A 329 -4.05 12.06 11.43
N ALA A 330 -4.56 11.32 10.43
CA ALA A 330 -3.82 10.21 9.81
C ALA A 330 -2.52 10.71 9.17
N GLY A 331 -2.55 11.82 8.43
CA GLY A 331 -1.33 12.39 7.86
C GLY A 331 -0.33 12.89 8.89
N LEU A 332 -0.80 13.49 10.00
CA LEU A 332 0.06 13.89 11.11
C LEU A 332 0.70 12.69 11.80
N GLN A 333 0.00 11.56 11.87
CA GLN A 333 0.55 10.32 12.40
C GLN A 333 1.70 9.79 11.52
N GLU A 334 1.55 9.83 10.19
CA GLU A 334 2.62 9.43 9.26
C GLU A 334 3.89 10.28 9.46
N LEU A 335 3.72 11.59 9.71
CA LEU A 335 4.83 12.51 9.97
C LEU A 335 5.42 12.38 11.38
N TYR A 336 4.67 11.85 12.35
CA TYR A 336 5.08 11.76 13.75
C TYR A 336 6.34 10.90 13.92
N VAL A 337 6.37 9.72 13.28
CA VAL A 337 7.48 8.76 13.43
C VAL A 337 8.82 9.34 12.96
N PRO A 338 8.97 9.84 11.73
CA PRO A 338 10.25 10.39 11.28
C PRO A 338 10.60 11.72 11.96
N PHE A 339 9.61 12.51 12.39
CA PHE A 339 9.87 13.79 13.06
C PHE A 339 10.35 13.60 14.51
N ILE A 340 9.68 12.75 15.30
CA ILE A 340 9.99 12.56 16.73
C ILE A 340 11.10 11.51 16.95
N ALA A 341 11.24 10.55 16.04
CA ALA A 341 12.07 9.36 16.19
C ALA A 341 11.82 8.64 17.55
N PRO A 342 10.60 8.09 17.77
CA PRO A 342 10.19 7.56 19.08
C PRO A 342 11.19 6.57 19.69
N GLN A 343 11.86 5.77 18.87
CA GLN A 343 12.85 4.79 19.30
C GLN A 343 14.02 5.34 20.14
N VAL A 344 14.36 6.63 19.99
CA VAL A 344 15.43 7.27 20.77
C VAL A 344 14.90 8.18 21.89
N GLN A 345 13.57 8.30 22.00
CA GLN A 345 12.92 9.19 22.97
C GLN A 345 12.48 8.43 24.23
N PRO A 346 12.49 9.08 25.40
CA PRO A 346 11.96 8.46 26.61
C PRO A 346 10.46 8.18 26.48
N ALA A 347 9.97 7.12 27.14
CA ALA A 347 8.57 6.71 27.08
C ALA A 347 7.59 7.79 27.56
N THR A 348 8.04 8.68 28.45
CA THR A 348 7.30 9.85 28.95
C THR A 348 6.99 10.84 27.82
N ALA A 349 8.00 11.22 27.03
CA ALA A 349 7.86 12.11 25.88
C ALA A 349 6.90 11.52 24.85
N GLN A 350 7.10 10.24 24.50
CA GLN A 350 6.25 9.55 23.53
C GLN A 350 4.78 9.53 23.94
N ALA A 351 4.51 9.21 25.21
CA ALA A 351 3.16 9.17 25.74
C ALA A 351 2.48 10.55 25.66
N VAL A 352 3.17 11.59 26.12
CA VAL A 352 2.63 12.96 26.17
C VAL A 352 2.41 13.52 24.76
N LEU A 353 3.30 13.28 23.80
CA LEU A 353 3.17 13.81 22.45
C LEU A 353 2.08 13.10 21.64
N MET A 354 1.94 11.77 21.81
CA MET A 354 0.93 11.02 21.07
C MET A 354 -0.48 11.21 21.63
N TYR A 355 -0.61 11.41 22.95
CA TYR A 355 -1.92 11.45 23.60
C TYR A 355 -2.89 12.49 23.03
N PRO A 356 -2.50 13.76 22.77
CA PRO A 356 -3.37 14.73 22.12
C PRO A 356 -3.87 14.26 20.75
N LEU A 357 -3.02 13.61 19.95
CA LEU A 357 -3.40 13.08 18.64
C LEU A 357 -4.47 12.00 18.79
N ILE A 358 -4.30 11.08 19.75
CA ILE A 358 -5.30 10.04 20.09
C ILE A 358 -6.62 10.67 20.53
N VAL A 359 -6.59 11.70 21.37
CA VAL A 359 -7.80 12.40 21.83
C VAL A 359 -8.52 13.06 20.65
N LEU A 360 -7.80 13.73 19.75
CA LEU A 360 -8.39 14.37 18.56
C LEU A 360 -8.98 13.35 17.58
N VAL A 361 -8.32 12.20 17.38
CA VAL A 361 -8.85 11.08 16.60
C VAL A 361 -10.13 10.58 17.24
N SER A 362 -10.10 10.31 18.54
CA SER A 362 -11.24 9.79 19.30
C SER A 362 -12.45 10.73 19.26
N LEU A 363 -12.24 12.03 19.46
CA LEU A 363 -13.29 13.05 19.32
C LEU A 363 -13.86 13.09 17.90
N SER A 364 -13.02 12.93 16.88
CA SER A 364 -13.44 12.91 15.48
C SER A 364 -14.22 11.65 15.14
N LEU A 365 -13.80 10.47 15.61
CA LEU A 365 -14.53 9.21 15.48
C LEU A 365 -15.89 9.26 16.17
N TRP A 366 -15.95 9.84 17.37
CA TRP A 366 -17.21 10.04 18.10
C TRP A 366 -18.15 11.02 17.40
N ARG A 367 -17.62 12.11 16.83
CA ARG A 367 -18.43 13.04 16.02
C ARG A 367 -18.97 12.35 14.76
N LEU A 368 -18.13 11.57 14.08
CA LEU A 368 -18.55 10.82 12.89
C LEU A 368 -19.61 9.77 13.25
N SER A 369 -19.44 9.02 14.35
CA SER A 369 -20.40 8.00 14.76
C SER A 369 -21.78 8.59 15.03
N ARG A 370 -21.85 9.74 15.71
CA ARG A 370 -23.12 10.45 15.95
C ARG A 370 -23.77 10.95 14.67
N LEU A 371 -22.99 11.34 13.67
CA LEU A 371 -23.51 11.73 12.36
C LEU A 371 -24.06 10.52 11.59
N LEU A 372 -23.35 9.39 11.62
CA LEU A 372 -23.80 8.15 10.98
C LEU A 372 -25.08 7.59 11.63
N LEU A 373 -25.27 7.76 12.94
CA LEU A 373 -26.51 7.38 13.62
C LEU A 373 -27.73 8.22 13.21
N ARG A 374 -27.54 9.36 12.55
CA ARG A 374 -28.63 10.18 11.97
C ARG A 374 -29.10 9.66 10.61
N HIS A 375 -28.45 8.63 10.09
CA HIS A 375 -28.87 7.98 8.86
C HIS A 375 -30.29 7.41 9.02
N GLN A 376 -31.18 7.79 8.10
CA GLN A 376 -32.55 7.29 8.08
C GLN A 376 -32.71 6.15 7.07
N PRO A 377 -33.14 4.95 7.51
CA PRO A 377 -33.48 3.84 6.62
C PRO A 377 -34.39 4.30 5.50
N ARG A 378 -34.09 3.89 4.27
CA ARG A 378 -34.94 4.21 3.12
C ARG A 378 -36.02 3.15 3.00
N ARG A 379 -37.28 3.58 2.96
CA ARG A 379 -38.44 2.72 2.81
C ARG A 379 -39.02 2.84 1.41
N ALA A 380 -39.41 1.71 0.84
CA ALA A 380 -40.22 1.63 -0.36
C ALA A 380 -41.57 1.02 0.00
N GLU A 381 -42.63 1.50 -0.64
CA GLU A 381 -43.96 0.91 -0.51
C GLU A 381 -44.07 -0.27 -1.49
N VAL A 382 -44.13 -1.48 -0.96
CA VAL A 382 -44.37 -2.72 -1.72
C VAL A 382 -45.67 -3.31 -1.19
N ASP A 383 -46.66 -3.50 -2.06
CA ASP A 383 -48.00 -4.01 -1.69
C ASP A 383 -48.67 -3.27 -0.52
N ARG A 384 -48.57 -1.92 -0.50
CA ARG A 384 -49.09 -1.04 0.57
C ARG A 384 -48.46 -1.27 1.94
N VAL A 385 -47.31 -1.95 1.99
CA VAL A 385 -46.48 -2.12 3.18
C VAL A 385 -45.18 -1.35 2.96
N GLU A 386 -44.83 -0.47 3.89
CA GLU A 386 -43.49 0.14 3.90
C GLU A 386 -42.46 -0.92 4.27
N VAL A 387 -41.58 -1.25 3.33
CA VAL A 387 -40.46 -2.18 3.52
C VAL A 387 -39.14 -1.41 3.38
N ASP A 388 -38.18 -1.71 4.26
CA ASP A 388 -36.83 -1.15 4.15
C ASP A 388 -36.16 -1.66 2.87
N THR A 389 -35.64 -0.74 2.06
CA THR A 389 -34.95 -1.05 0.79
C THR A 389 -33.57 -1.66 0.99
N SER A 390 -32.90 -1.40 2.13
CA SER A 390 -31.56 -1.96 2.41
C SER A 390 -31.31 -2.29 3.88
N PRO A 391 -32.07 -3.25 4.46
CA PRO A 391 -32.00 -3.57 5.89
C PRO A 391 -30.62 -4.06 6.35
N PHE A 392 -29.85 -4.70 5.45
CA PHE A 392 -28.47 -5.12 5.75
C PHE A 392 -27.52 -3.93 5.89
N PHE A 393 -27.55 -2.99 4.93
CA PHE A 393 -26.72 -1.78 4.97
C PHE A 393 -27.05 -0.94 6.20
N ASP A 394 -28.33 -0.76 6.52
CA ASP A 394 -28.77 0.00 7.70
C ASP A 394 -28.32 -0.64 9.02
N ARG A 395 -28.26 -1.97 9.08
CA ARG A 395 -27.70 -2.70 10.22
C ARG A 395 -26.18 -2.52 10.29
N MET A 396 -25.49 -2.57 9.16
CA MET A 396 -24.05 -2.34 9.07
C MET A 396 -23.67 -0.94 9.53
N VAL A 397 -24.36 0.11 9.06
CA VAL A 397 -24.12 1.51 9.49
C VAL A 397 -24.28 1.67 11.00
N ARG A 398 -25.34 1.09 11.58
CA ARG A 398 -25.57 1.11 13.04
C ARG A 398 -24.48 0.35 13.81
N PHE A 399 -24.07 -0.81 13.31
CA PHE A 399 -23.00 -1.60 13.91
C PHE A 399 -21.66 -0.86 13.90
N THR A 400 -21.27 -0.32 12.74
CA THR A 400 -20.07 0.51 12.59
C THR A 400 -20.12 1.71 13.54
N SER A 401 -21.26 2.41 13.63
CA SER A 401 -21.41 3.56 14.52
C SER A 401 -21.23 3.20 16.00
N ARG A 402 -21.69 2.02 16.44
CA ARG A 402 -21.48 1.53 17.81
C ARG A 402 -20.02 1.20 18.08
N ILE A 403 -19.35 0.51 17.14
CA ILE A 403 -17.91 0.23 17.24
C ILE A 403 -17.13 1.55 17.34
N LEU A 404 -17.38 2.50 16.44
CA LEU A 404 -16.68 3.79 16.45
C LEU A 404 -16.87 4.54 17.78
N THR A 405 -18.07 4.48 18.36
CA THR A 405 -18.35 5.09 19.67
C THR A 405 -17.57 4.38 20.78
N LEU A 406 -17.49 3.06 20.76
CA LEU A 406 -16.71 2.29 21.72
C LEU A 406 -15.21 2.59 21.61
N LEU A 407 -14.64 2.58 20.40
CA LEU A 407 -13.22 2.87 20.17
C LEU A 407 -12.87 4.31 20.57
N ALA A 408 -13.75 5.27 20.28
CA ALA A 408 -13.59 6.68 20.65
C ALA A 408 -13.61 6.93 22.17
N VAL A 409 -14.16 6.01 22.96
CA VAL A 409 -14.13 6.08 24.43
C VAL A 409 -12.95 5.28 24.97
N LEU A 410 -12.70 4.09 24.43
CA LEU A 410 -11.69 3.16 24.92
C LEU A 410 -10.26 3.71 24.73
N ALA A 411 -9.94 4.23 23.53
CA ALA A 411 -8.60 4.74 23.22
C ALA A 411 -8.10 5.84 24.17
N PRO A 412 -8.84 6.95 24.41
CA PRO A 412 -8.35 8.02 25.27
C PRO A 412 -8.32 7.62 26.75
N LEU A 413 -9.18 6.69 27.18
CA LEU A 413 -9.16 6.16 28.54
C LEU A 413 -7.93 5.29 28.80
N LEU A 414 -7.62 4.37 27.88
CA LEU A 414 -6.41 3.55 27.97
C LEU A 414 -5.14 4.41 27.88
N GLY A 415 -5.12 5.39 26.98
CA GLY A 415 -4.00 6.33 26.85
C GLY A 415 -3.79 7.17 28.11
N ALA A 416 -4.88 7.66 28.72
CA ALA A 416 -4.84 8.38 29.99
C ALA A 416 -4.27 7.54 31.13
N ALA A 417 -4.67 6.26 31.17
CA ALA A 417 -4.23 5.32 32.19
C ALA A 417 -2.75 4.91 32.04
N GLY A 418 -2.13 5.13 30.87
CA GLY A 418 -0.73 4.77 30.60
C GLY A 418 -0.55 3.59 29.63
N TYR A 419 -1.64 2.97 29.15
CA TYR A 419 -1.61 1.93 28.10
C TYR A 419 -1.51 2.57 26.70
N MET A 420 -0.44 3.33 26.48
CA MET A 420 -0.27 4.15 25.28
C MET A 420 -0.25 3.32 23.98
N ALA A 421 0.46 2.20 23.98
CA ALA A 421 0.51 1.32 22.82
C ALA A 421 -0.88 0.77 22.45
N ALA A 422 -1.69 0.38 23.44
CA ALA A 422 -3.08 -0.06 23.21
C ALA A 422 -3.94 1.08 22.65
N ALA A 423 -3.82 2.28 23.21
CA ALA A 423 -4.55 3.45 22.73
C ALA A 423 -4.22 3.78 21.26
N GLN A 424 -2.95 3.72 20.87
CA GLN A 424 -2.52 3.92 19.48
C GLN A 424 -3.10 2.87 18.53
N GLN A 425 -3.04 1.60 18.93
CA GLN A 425 -3.55 0.47 18.13
C GLN A 425 -5.08 0.43 18.03
N ILE A 426 -5.78 1.13 18.90
CA ILE A 426 -7.23 1.36 18.77
C ILE A 426 -7.52 2.54 17.85
N ALA A 427 -6.84 3.67 18.05
CA ALA A 427 -7.18 4.93 17.40
C ALA A 427 -6.85 4.93 15.89
N PHE A 428 -5.64 4.52 15.52
CA PHE A 428 -5.13 4.71 14.16
C PHE A 428 -5.55 3.62 13.16
N PRO A 429 -5.48 2.32 13.49
CA PRO A 429 -6.03 1.28 12.62
C PRO A 429 -7.54 1.42 12.34
N ALA A 430 -8.28 2.06 13.25
CA ALA A 430 -9.68 2.41 13.02
C ALA A 430 -9.87 3.39 11.85
N LEU A 431 -8.91 4.29 11.62
CA LEU A 431 -8.92 5.22 10.48
C LEU A 431 -8.81 4.46 9.16
N SER A 432 -7.83 3.55 9.06
CA SER A 432 -7.62 2.70 7.88
C SER A 432 -8.81 1.78 7.63
N SER A 433 -9.38 1.19 8.69
CA SER A 433 -10.58 0.37 8.60
C SER A 433 -11.79 1.17 8.08
N LEU A 434 -11.98 2.39 8.56
CA LEU A 434 -13.05 3.27 8.11
C LEU A 434 -12.86 3.71 6.66
N ALA A 435 -11.62 4.03 6.27
CA ALA A 435 -11.26 4.36 4.90
C ALA A 435 -11.56 3.17 3.97
N LEU A 436 -11.20 1.95 4.37
CA LEU A 436 -11.48 0.73 3.62
C LEU A 436 -12.99 0.48 3.45
N ILE A 437 -13.76 0.59 4.53
CA ILE A 437 -15.23 0.48 4.48
C ILE A 437 -15.80 1.50 3.48
N GLY A 438 -15.31 2.75 3.54
CA GLY A 438 -15.73 3.78 2.61
C GLY A 438 -15.39 3.44 1.16
N VAL A 439 -14.17 2.98 0.89
CA VAL A 439 -13.75 2.55 -0.46
C VAL A 439 -14.65 1.42 -0.97
N VAL A 440 -14.98 0.43 -0.12
CA VAL A 440 -15.89 -0.66 -0.48
C VAL A 440 -17.28 -0.14 -0.84
N ILE A 441 -17.84 0.81 -0.08
CA ILE A 441 -19.15 1.43 -0.39
C ILE A 441 -19.09 2.13 -1.76
N VAL A 442 -18.01 2.86 -2.02
CA VAL A 442 -17.83 3.57 -3.30
C VAL A 442 -17.69 2.60 -4.47
N LEU A 443 -16.89 1.53 -4.33
CA LEU A 443 -16.74 0.49 -5.34
C LEU A 443 -18.05 -0.26 -5.60
N HIS A 444 -18.83 -0.54 -4.55
CA HIS A 444 -20.16 -1.13 -4.70
C HIS A 444 -21.09 -0.21 -5.53
N GLY A 445 -21.05 1.10 -5.28
CA GLY A 445 -21.76 2.10 -6.09
C GLY A 445 -21.32 2.10 -7.56
N LEU A 446 -20.01 1.93 -7.83
CA LEU A 446 -19.47 1.80 -9.17
C LEU A 446 -19.99 0.54 -9.89
N VAL A 447 -19.96 -0.63 -9.24
CA VAL A 447 -20.52 -1.87 -9.80
C VAL A 447 -22.00 -1.66 -10.15
N GLY A 448 -22.72 -0.98 -9.26
CA GLY A 448 -24.11 -0.60 -9.50
C GLY A 448 -24.27 0.25 -10.77
N ALA A 449 -23.45 1.28 -10.93
CA ALA A 449 -23.45 2.16 -12.09
C ALA A 449 -23.06 1.44 -13.40
N VAL A 450 -22.08 0.53 -13.36
CA VAL A 450 -21.67 -0.28 -14.52
C VAL A 450 -22.80 -1.19 -14.96
N TYR A 451 -23.47 -1.88 -14.02
CA TYR A 451 -24.60 -2.74 -14.35
C TYR A 451 -25.75 -1.96 -15.02
N ALA A 452 -26.10 -0.78 -14.50
CA ALA A 452 -27.11 0.09 -15.11
C ALA A 452 -26.70 0.59 -16.50
N ALA A 453 -25.40 0.82 -16.71
CA ALA A 453 -24.88 1.25 -18.01
C ALA A 453 -24.98 0.15 -19.07
N ILE A 454 -24.82 -1.12 -18.66
CA ILE A 454 -24.84 -2.29 -19.55
C ILE A 454 -26.28 -2.76 -19.81
N LEU A 455 -27.11 -2.93 -18.78
CA LEU A 455 -28.46 -3.50 -18.92
C LEU A 455 -29.56 -2.47 -19.17
N GLY A 456 -29.32 -1.17 -18.91
CA GLY A 456 -30.36 -0.14 -18.95
C GLY A 456 -31.21 -0.09 -17.68
N ASP A 457 -31.75 1.09 -17.35
CA ASP A 457 -32.43 1.40 -16.07
C ASP A 457 -33.77 0.65 -15.86
N GLU A 458 -34.27 -0.12 -16.85
CA GLU A 458 -35.62 -0.74 -16.83
C GLU A 458 -35.71 -2.02 -15.97
N GLU A 459 -34.65 -2.82 -15.81
CA GLU A 459 -34.71 -4.06 -15.01
C GLU A 459 -34.47 -3.86 -13.50
N ARG A 460 -33.89 -2.73 -13.08
CA ARG A 460 -33.73 -2.43 -11.63
C ARG A 460 -35.02 -2.05 -10.94
N ALA A 461 -35.95 -1.41 -11.65
CA ALA A 461 -37.30 -1.17 -11.13
C ALA A 461 -38.08 -2.48 -10.88
N ALA A 462 -37.67 -3.58 -11.53
CA ALA A 462 -38.28 -4.90 -11.37
C ALA A 462 -37.64 -5.76 -10.26
N GLN A 463 -36.50 -5.37 -9.67
CA GLN A 463 -35.76 -6.23 -8.73
C GLN A 463 -35.49 -5.67 -7.32
N GLY A 464 -35.86 -4.42 -7.02
CA GLY A 464 -35.95 -3.92 -5.64
C GLY A 464 -34.63 -3.55 -4.98
#